data_AF-A0A928HRT4-F1
#
_entry.id   AF-A0A928HRT4-F1
#
_cell.length_a   1.000
_cell.length_b   1.000
_cell.length_c   1.000
_cell.angle_alpha   90.00
_cell.angle_beta   90.00
_cell.angle_gamma   90.00
#
_symmetry.space_group_name_H-M   'P 1'
#
loop_
_entity.id
_entity.type
_entity.pdbx_description
1 polymer ?
#
loop_
_entity_poly.entity_id
_entity_poly.type
_entity_poly.pdbx_seq_one_letter_code
_entity_poly.pdbx_strand_id
1 'polypeptide(L)'
;MRNEGPVRYLDASEIGSTIEFPRSERKKLLPILAIAIIISAALIFAYNATVSQDVARTQALVEEALDRDVSLDLPVMREFAGKSNEDMMKAFHESGYNIYDNSNEEDRNVDGFDVFKIASDLDPDVAAAAYADGLENMGPVDQARYLLGSWRFIVSRVNDAELRLRYADFDSTDAKEAIAAAIESQGFEDADIADIAEDTMGNKNLSGTFEKGKKKYEYTISACDLSQVYEIEGAPENAQFVGIRVNVAN
;
A
#
# COMPACT_ATOMS: atom_id res chain seq x y z
N MET A 1 -37.83 -59.69 -38.78
CA MET A 1 -37.41 -59.36 -37.40
C MET A 1 -35.89 -59.42 -37.37
N ARG A 2 -35.23 -58.36 -36.89
CA ARG A 2 -33.77 -58.18 -36.97
C ARG A 2 -33.07 -59.27 -36.14
N ASN A 3 -32.12 -59.98 -36.74
CA ASN A 3 -31.20 -60.86 -36.02
C ASN A 3 -30.17 -59.99 -35.30
N GLU A 4 -30.28 -59.89 -33.99
CA GLU A 4 -29.22 -59.36 -33.13
C GLU A 4 -28.07 -60.37 -33.13
N GLY A 5 -26.93 -59.99 -33.71
CA GLY A 5 -25.71 -60.79 -33.64
C GLY A 5 -25.22 -60.92 -32.20
N PRO A 6 -24.42 -61.95 -31.87
CA PRO A 6 -23.95 -62.15 -30.50
C PRO A 6 -23.10 -60.96 -30.07
N VAL A 7 -23.59 -60.20 -29.09
CA VAL A 7 -22.86 -59.11 -28.45
C VAL A 7 -21.67 -59.72 -27.72
N ARG A 8 -20.45 -59.44 -28.21
CA ARG A 8 -19.20 -59.79 -27.55
C ARG A 8 -18.91 -58.72 -26.51
N TYR A 9 -19.11 -59.05 -25.24
CA TYR A 9 -18.61 -58.21 -24.14
C TYR A 9 -17.08 -58.31 -24.13
N LEU A 10 -16.40 -57.18 -24.01
CA LEU A 10 -14.98 -57.18 -23.66
C LEU A 10 -14.88 -57.72 -22.24
N ASP A 11 -14.07 -58.75 -22.07
CA ASP A 11 -13.82 -59.38 -20.78
C ASP A 11 -13.15 -58.36 -19.86
N ALA A 12 -13.89 -57.87 -18.86
CA ALA A 12 -13.40 -56.87 -17.91
C ALA A 12 -12.54 -57.49 -16.79
N SER A 13 -12.27 -58.80 -16.85
CA SER A 13 -11.47 -59.50 -15.83
C SER A 13 -10.01 -59.02 -15.76
N GLU A 14 -9.49 -58.31 -16.76
CA GLU A 14 -8.16 -57.68 -16.71
C GLU A 14 -8.15 -56.30 -16.04
N ILE A 15 -9.29 -55.58 -16.03
CA ILE A 15 -9.39 -54.21 -15.47
C ILE A 15 -9.38 -54.23 -13.93
N GLY A 16 -9.79 -55.36 -13.33
CA GLY A 16 -9.83 -55.57 -11.89
C GLY A 16 -8.60 -56.26 -11.29
N SER A 17 -7.50 -56.39 -12.03
CA SER A 17 -6.27 -56.95 -11.45
C SER A 17 -5.70 -55.94 -10.44
N THR A 18 -5.96 -56.20 -9.15
CA THR A 18 -5.23 -55.55 -8.06
C THR A 18 -3.76 -55.80 -8.32
N ILE A 19 -2.97 -54.74 -8.52
CA ILE A 19 -1.51 -54.85 -8.62
C ILE A 19 -0.99 -55.29 -7.25
N GLU A 20 -1.02 -56.59 -6.98
CA GLU A 20 -0.51 -57.16 -5.74
C GLU A 20 1.00 -57.35 -5.88
N PHE A 21 1.76 -56.38 -5.39
CA PHE A 21 3.22 -56.49 -5.31
C PHE A 21 3.62 -57.74 -4.50
N PRO A 22 4.46 -58.66 -5.03
CA PRO A 22 4.89 -59.85 -4.32
C PRO A 22 5.62 -59.47 -3.02
N ARG A 23 5.38 -60.22 -1.94
CA ARG A 23 5.84 -59.90 -0.57
C ARG A 23 7.37 -59.71 -0.45
N SER A 24 8.15 -60.32 -1.35
CA SER A 24 9.61 -60.16 -1.43
C SER A 24 10.04 -58.80 -2.00
N GLU A 25 9.24 -58.20 -2.88
CA GLU A 25 9.54 -56.91 -3.51
C GLU A 25 9.08 -55.70 -2.69
N ARG A 26 8.03 -55.85 -1.85
CA ARG A 26 7.62 -54.82 -0.88
C ARG A 26 8.75 -54.42 0.08
N LYS A 27 9.61 -55.37 0.44
CA LYS A 27 10.79 -55.12 1.29
C LYS A 27 11.86 -54.27 0.60
N LYS A 28 11.94 -54.32 -0.74
CA LYS A 28 12.87 -53.51 -1.54
C LYS A 28 12.33 -52.11 -1.84
N LEU A 29 11.01 -51.93 -1.83
CA LEU A 29 10.34 -50.64 -2.03
C LEU A 29 10.44 -49.72 -0.80
N LEU A 30 10.40 -50.30 0.41
CA LEU A 30 10.47 -49.57 1.67
C LEU A 30 11.68 -48.62 1.81
N PRO A 31 12.94 -49.02 1.52
CA PRO A 31 14.08 -48.12 1.62
C PRO A 31 14.05 -47.01 0.56
N ILE A 32 13.54 -47.28 -0.65
CA ILE A 32 13.41 -46.27 -1.71
C ILE A 32 12.39 -45.20 -1.30
N LEU A 33 11.25 -45.62 -0.76
CA LEU A 33 10.24 -44.71 -0.22
C LEU A 33 10.79 -43.88 0.95
N ALA A 34 11.56 -44.50 1.85
CA ALA A 34 12.21 -43.79 2.94
C ALA A 34 13.21 -42.73 2.44
N ILE A 35 14.03 -43.06 1.43
CA ILE A 35 14.97 -42.12 0.81
C ILE A 35 14.21 -40.97 0.14
N ALA A 36 13.12 -41.26 -0.59
CA ALA A 36 12.30 -40.23 -1.21
C ALA A 36 11.70 -39.26 -0.18
N ILE A 37 11.19 -39.77 0.95
CA ILE A 37 10.67 -38.93 2.05
C ILE A 37 11.78 -38.06 2.65
N ILE A 38 12.99 -38.59 2.84
CA ILE A 38 14.13 -37.83 3.36
C ILE A 38 14.53 -36.71 2.39
N ILE A 39 14.60 -37.00 1.09
CA ILE A 39 14.93 -36.00 0.06
C ILE A 39 13.84 -34.92 0.01
N SER A 40 12.56 -35.32 0.02
CA SER A 40 11.45 -34.35 0.06
C SER A 40 11.50 -33.48 1.31
N ALA A 41 11.74 -34.04 2.50
CA ALA A 41 11.88 -33.27 3.73
C ALA A 41 13.09 -32.32 3.70
N ALA A 42 14.22 -32.76 3.15
CA ALA A 42 15.41 -31.93 2.98
C ALA A 42 15.18 -30.78 1.99
N LEU A 43 14.47 -31.03 0.89
CA LEU A 43 14.09 -30.00 -0.07
C LEU A 43 13.11 -28.98 0.53
N ILE A 44 12.11 -29.44 1.31
CA ILE A 44 11.19 -28.54 2.03
C ILE A 44 11.95 -27.69 3.06
N PHE A 45 12.86 -28.30 3.83
CA PHE A 45 13.65 -27.56 4.82
C PHE A 45 14.61 -26.55 4.16
N ALA A 46 15.28 -26.93 3.07
CA ALA A 46 16.15 -26.03 2.31
C ALA A 46 15.37 -24.91 1.61
N TYR A 47 14.17 -25.21 1.09
CA TYR A 47 13.27 -24.22 0.51
C TYR A 47 12.80 -23.23 1.58
N ASN A 48 12.31 -23.72 2.73
CA ASN A 48 11.88 -22.88 3.84
C ASN A 48 13.04 -22.03 4.38
N ALA A 49 14.24 -22.61 4.52
CA ALA A 49 15.42 -21.85 4.97
C ALA A 49 15.82 -20.75 3.98
N THR A 50 15.81 -21.04 2.68
CA THR A 50 16.09 -20.06 1.63
C THR A 50 15.03 -18.95 1.62
N VAL A 51 13.75 -19.31 1.65
CA VAL A 51 12.63 -18.35 1.66
C VAL A 51 12.65 -17.48 2.92
N SER A 52 12.87 -18.06 4.10
CA SER A 52 12.99 -17.30 5.34
C SER A 52 14.19 -16.34 5.33
N GLN A 53 15.30 -16.75 4.72
CA GLN A 53 16.47 -15.90 4.57
C GLN A 53 16.23 -14.77 3.55
N ASP A 54 15.50 -15.04 2.48
CA ASP A 54 15.11 -14.03 1.49
C ASP A 54 14.18 -12.98 2.10
N VAL A 55 13.15 -13.39 2.86
CA VAL A 55 12.25 -12.47 3.58
C VAL A 55 13.04 -11.63 4.60
N ALA A 56 13.88 -12.25 5.43
CA ALA A 56 14.68 -11.52 6.41
C ALA A 56 15.65 -10.52 5.76
N ARG A 57 16.20 -10.86 4.59
CA ARG A 57 17.05 -9.96 3.81
C ARG A 57 16.23 -8.81 3.22
N THR A 58 15.06 -9.07 2.64
CA THR A 58 14.18 -8.03 2.11
C THR A 58 13.76 -7.06 3.21
N GLN A 59 13.35 -7.58 4.37
CA GLN A 59 13.01 -6.76 5.53
C GLN A 59 14.17 -5.86 5.98
N ALA A 60 15.39 -6.40 6.07
CA ALA A 60 16.56 -5.60 6.43
C ALA A 60 16.87 -4.48 5.41
N LEU A 61 16.69 -4.75 4.11
CA LEU A 61 16.87 -3.74 3.07
C LEU A 61 15.76 -2.68 3.06
N VAL A 62 14.53 -3.06 3.40
CA VAL A 62 13.41 -2.13 3.57
C VAL A 62 13.65 -1.26 4.81
N GLU A 63 14.10 -1.85 5.92
CA GLU A 63 14.46 -1.10 7.13
C GLU A 63 15.60 -0.11 6.85
N GLU A 64 16.66 -0.51 6.15
CA GLU A 64 17.74 0.39 5.70
C GLU A 64 17.21 1.51 4.79
N ALA A 65 16.25 1.20 3.93
CA ALA A 65 15.58 2.20 3.11
C ALA A 65 14.72 3.17 3.93
N LEU A 66 14.12 2.71 5.04
CA LEU A 66 13.29 3.53 5.91
C LEU A 66 14.11 4.39 6.89
N ASP A 67 15.33 3.98 7.23
CA ASP A 67 16.26 4.71 8.11
C ASP A 67 16.90 5.94 7.44
N ARG A 68 16.49 6.29 6.21
CA ARG A 68 16.98 7.51 5.54
C ARG A 68 16.46 8.75 6.26
N ASP A 69 17.36 9.69 6.54
CA ASP A 69 17.01 11.01 7.07
C ASP A 69 16.33 11.87 5.99
N VAL A 70 15.03 11.67 5.82
CA VAL A 70 14.19 12.37 4.85
C VAL A 70 13.01 12.99 5.57
N SER A 71 12.88 14.32 5.49
CA SER A 71 11.72 15.00 6.06
C SER A 71 10.48 14.82 5.20
N LEU A 72 9.33 14.63 5.85
CA LEU A 72 8.03 14.61 5.20
C LEU A 72 7.60 16.02 4.76
N ASP A 73 7.91 17.07 5.54
CA ASP A 73 7.59 18.48 5.29
C ASP A 73 6.15 18.66 4.76
N LEU A 74 5.16 18.33 5.60
CA LEU A 74 3.76 18.37 5.19
C LEU A 74 3.27 19.81 4.95
N PRO A 75 2.59 20.08 3.82
CA PRO A 75 1.92 21.35 3.64
C PRO A 75 0.77 21.50 4.64
N VAL A 76 0.68 22.67 5.29
CA VAL A 76 -0.38 22.96 6.26
C VAL A 76 -1.67 23.29 5.50
N MET A 77 -2.62 22.36 5.49
CA MET A 77 -3.88 22.42 4.74
C MET A 77 -4.71 23.67 5.08
N ARG A 78 -4.66 24.11 6.34
CA ARG A 78 -5.30 25.35 6.80
C ARG A 78 -4.78 26.57 6.03
N GLU A 79 -3.50 26.61 5.68
CA GLU A 79 -2.89 27.73 4.93
C GLU A 79 -3.30 27.73 3.46
N PHE A 80 -3.56 26.56 2.88
CA PHE A 80 -4.03 26.42 1.50
C PHE A 80 -5.53 26.60 1.34
N ALA A 81 -6.32 26.40 2.40
CA ALA A 81 -7.77 26.61 2.37
C ALA A 81 -8.12 28.00 1.80
N GLY A 82 -8.86 28.02 0.69
CA GLY A 82 -9.29 29.25 0.01
C GLY A 82 -8.27 29.95 -0.91
N LYS A 83 -7.03 29.45 -1.05
CA LYS A 83 -6.07 29.96 -2.04
C LYS A 83 -6.46 29.54 -3.47
N SER A 84 -6.01 30.31 -4.46
CA SER A 84 -6.09 29.93 -5.88
C SER A 84 -5.08 28.83 -6.21
N ASN A 85 -5.29 28.08 -7.29
CA ASN A 85 -4.39 27.01 -7.69
C ASN A 85 -2.98 27.56 -8.02
N GLU A 86 -2.91 28.74 -8.67
CA GLU A 86 -1.67 29.46 -8.97
C GLU A 86 -0.90 29.81 -7.69
N ASP A 87 -1.56 30.36 -6.67
CA ASP A 87 -0.92 30.69 -5.40
C ASP A 87 -0.41 29.44 -4.65
N MET A 88 -1.11 28.30 -4.77
CA MET A 88 -0.65 27.05 -4.15
C MET A 88 0.60 26.52 -4.83
N MET A 89 0.58 26.43 -6.17
CA MET A 89 1.73 25.95 -6.95
C MET A 89 2.95 26.85 -6.74
N LYS A 90 2.74 28.18 -6.72
CA LYS A 90 3.79 29.13 -6.39
C LYS A 90 4.39 28.85 -5.02
N ALA A 91 3.57 28.62 -4.00
CA ALA A 91 4.05 28.31 -2.65
C ALA A 91 4.86 26.99 -2.62
N PHE A 92 4.46 25.97 -3.37
CA PHE A 92 5.23 24.72 -3.47
C PHE A 92 6.60 24.92 -4.14
N HIS A 93 6.66 25.70 -5.22
CA HIS A 93 7.92 26.04 -5.86
C HIS A 93 8.82 26.90 -4.96
N GLU A 94 8.27 27.88 -4.25
CA GLU A 94 9.01 28.72 -3.30
C GLU A 94 9.52 27.94 -2.07
N SER A 95 8.85 26.86 -1.70
CA SER A 95 9.28 25.93 -0.64
C SER A 95 10.46 25.06 -1.06
N GLY A 96 10.79 25.01 -2.36
CA GLY A 96 11.91 24.23 -2.89
C GLY A 96 11.65 22.72 -2.90
N TYR A 97 10.38 22.30 -2.87
CA TYR A 97 10.04 20.87 -2.91
C TYR A 97 10.43 20.23 -4.24
N ASN A 98 10.95 19.01 -4.16
CA ASN A 98 11.15 18.15 -5.33
C ASN A 98 9.80 17.56 -5.74
N ILE A 99 9.11 18.22 -6.67
CA ILE A 99 7.73 17.88 -7.04
C ILE A 99 7.60 17.31 -8.44
N TYR A 100 6.73 16.31 -8.56
CA TYR A 100 6.17 15.84 -9.82
C TYR A 100 4.72 16.30 -9.93
N ASP A 101 4.39 16.97 -11.04
CA ASP A 101 3.04 17.45 -11.32
C ASP A 101 2.36 16.55 -12.34
N ASN A 102 1.31 15.85 -11.90
CA ASN A 102 0.52 14.92 -12.70
C ASN A 102 -0.71 15.61 -13.36
N SER A 103 -0.86 16.92 -13.19
CA SER A 103 -1.94 17.69 -13.83
C SER A 103 -1.51 18.24 -15.19
N ASN A 104 -2.43 18.18 -16.16
CA ASN A 104 -2.24 18.94 -17.40
C ASN A 104 -2.38 20.46 -17.12
N GLU A 105 -1.78 21.30 -17.96
CA GLU A 105 -1.75 22.75 -17.72
C GLU A 105 -3.14 23.42 -17.84
N GLU A 106 -4.03 22.88 -18.67
CA GLU A 106 -5.36 23.42 -18.93
C GLU A 106 -6.29 23.23 -17.71
N ASP A 107 -6.35 22.02 -17.16
CA ASP A 107 -7.19 21.64 -16.04
C ASP A 107 -6.65 22.21 -14.72
N ARG A 108 -5.31 22.35 -14.60
CA ARG A 108 -4.65 22.89 -13.40
C ARG A 108 -5.27 24.19 -12.91
N ASN A 109 -5.64 25.07 -13.82
CA ASN A 109 -6.14 26.39 -13.48
C ASN A 109 -7.65 26.42 -13.24
N VAL A 110 -8.39 25.41 -13.71
CA VAL A 110 -9.86 25.38 -13.69
C VAL A 110 -10.37 24.34 -12.70
N ASP A 111 -10.01 23.07 -12.92
CA ASP A 111 -10.57 21.92 -12.22
C ASP A 111 -9.75 21.52 -10.99
N GLY A 112 -8.50 21.97 -10.89
CA GLY A 112 -7.59 21.61 -9.81
C GLY A 112 -6.37 20.85 -10.31
N PHE A 113 -5.57 20.32 -9.38
CA PHE A 113 -4.28 19.70 -9.72
C PHE A 113 -3.96 18.52 -8.82
N ASP A 114 -2.97 17.74 -9.23
CA ASP A 114 -2.49 16.55 -8.52
C ASP A 114 -0.97 16.55 -8.54
N VAL A 115 -0.36 16.80 -7.39
CA VAL A 115 1.08 16.96 -7.23
C VAL A 115 1.61 15.99 -6.21
N PHE A 116 2.78 15.43 -6.50
CA PHE A 116 3.52 14.55 -5.62
C PHE A 116 4.81 15.26 -5.21
N LYS A 117 5.04 15.39 -3.90
CA LYS A 117 6.38 15.67 -3.39
C LYS A 117 7.11 14.37 -3.23
N ILE A 118 8.32 14.32 -3.76
CA ILE A 118 9.23 13.20 -3.68
C ILE A 118 10.38 13.60 -2.73
N ALA A 119 10.97 12.62 -2.05
CA ALA A 119 12.21 12.83 -1.31
C ALA A 119 13.27 13.51 -2.21
N SER A 120 14.05 14.44 -1.63
CA SER A 120 14.99 15.28 -2.39
C SER A 120 16.18 14.52 -2.98
N ASP A 121 16.45 13.31 -2.47
CA ASP A 121 17.51 12.40 -2.92
C ASP A 121 17.05 11.48 -4.06
N LEU A 122 15.79 11.55 -4.47
CA LEU A 122 15.19 10.69 -5.50
C LEU A 122 14.81 11.48 -6.76
N ASP A 123 14.71 10.75 -7.87
CA ASP A 123 14.38 11.32 -9.18
C ASP A 123 12.86 11.40 -9.37
N PRO A 124 12.29 12.60 -9.62
CA PRO A 124 10.87 12.75 -9.86
C PRO A 124 10.39 12.06 -11.15
N ASP A 125 11.25 11.86 -12.16
CA ASP A 125 10.87 11.19 -13.41
C ASP A 125 10.63 9.68 -13.18
N VAL A 126 11.42 9.07 -12.29
CA VAL A 126 11.21 7.67 -11.88
C VAL A 126 9.95 7.54 -11.04
N ALA A 127 9.70 8.51 -10.15
CA ALA A 127 8.45 8.56 -9.39
C ALA A 127 7.24 8.71 -10.33
N ALA A 128 7.31 9.56 -11.34
CA ALA A 128 6.25 9.74 -12.33
C ALA A 128 5.90 8.42 -13.04
N ALA A 129 6.92 7.68 -13.50
CA ALA A 129 6.72 6.36 -14.09
C ALA A 129 6.10 5.38 -13.09
N ALA A 130 6.57 5.37 -11.84
CA ALA A 130 6.02 4.51 -10.79
C ALA A 130 4.56 4.82 -10.47
N TYR A 131 4.16 6.09 -10.41
CA TYR A 131 2.77 6.46 -10.18
C TYR A 131 1.86 6.18 -11.38
N ALA A 132 2.40 6.19 -12.60
CA ALA A 132 1.66 5.83 -13.80
C ALA A 132 1.47 4.31 -13.95
N ASP A 133 2.52 3.53 -13.67
CA ASP A 133 2.52 2.07 -13.78
C ASP A 133 1.96 1.39 -12.53
N GLY A 134 1.94 2.06 -11.38
CA GLY A 134 1.57 1.53 -10.07
C GLY A 134 2.79 1.27 -9.19
N LEU A 135 2.81 1.83 -7.97
CA LEU A 135 3.92 1.64 -7.03
C LEU A 135 4.10 0.16 -6.68
N GLU A 136 3.01 -0.60 -6.64
CA GLU A 136 3.00 -2.04 -6.40
C GLU A 136 3.83 -2.85 -7.41
N ASN A 137 4.10 -2.29 -8.60
CA ASN A 137 4.95 -2.92 -9.61
C ASN A 137 6.44 -2.69 -9.38
N MET A 138 6.81 -1.85 -8.41
CA MET A 138 8.19 -1.68 -7.96
C MET A 138 8.57 -2.78 -6.95
N GLY A 139 9.87 -3.02 -6.77
CA GLY A 139 10.35 -3.88 -5.69
C GLY A 139 10.04 -3.27 -4.30
N PRO A 140 9.88 -4.07 -3.24
CA PRO A 140 9.48 -3.59 -1.91
C PRO A 140 10.39 -2.49 -1.35
N VAL A 141 11.70 -2.61 -1.61
CA VAL A 141 12.69 -1.59 -1.21
C VAL A 141 12.41 -0.26 -1.90
N ASP A 142 12.17 -0.26 -3.21
CA ASP A 142 11.90 0.99 -3.94
C ASP A 142 10.54 1.59 -3.55
N GLN A 143 9.52 0.76 -3.30
CA GLN A 143 8.23 1.23 -2.77
C GLN A 143 8.43 2.00 -1.45
N ALA A 144 9.12 1.38 -0.48
CA ALA A 144 9.44 2.02 0.79
C ALA A 144 10.23 3.31 0.57
N ARG A 145 11.19 3.32 -0.38
CA ARG A 145 11.98 4.51 -0.67
C ARG A 145 11.17 5.67 -1.22
N TYR A 146 10.28 5.42 -2.18
CA TYR A 146 9.46 6.44 -2.81
C TYR A 146 8.26 6.88 -1.95
N LEU A 147 7.84 6.08 -0.97
CA LEU A 147 6.82 6.48 0.00
C LEU A 147 7.40 7.28 1.17
N LEU A 148 8.59 6.93 1.65
CA LEU A 148 9.23 7.64 2.75
C LEU A 148 9.49 9.10 2.38
N GLY A 149 8.95 9.99 3.20
CA GLY A 149 9.11 11.44 3.02
C GLY A 149 8.40 11.98 1.78
N SER A 150 7.50 11.21 1.15
CA SER A 150 6.71 11.67 0.02
C SER A 150 5.26 11.91 0.41
N TRP A 151 4.61 12.84 -0.27
CA TRP A 151 3.18 13.09 -0.10
C TRP A 151 2.53 13.44 -1.42
N ARG A 152 1.22 13.19 -1.51
CA ARG A 152 0.38 13.57 -2.65
C ARG A 152 -0.62 14.63 -2.20
N PHE A 153 -0.65 15.74 -2.93
CA PHE A 153 -1.58 16.84 -2.72
C PHE A 153 -2.50 16.99 -3.92
N ILE A 154 -3.79 16.88 -3.68
CA ILE A 154 -4.84 16.95 -4.70
C ILE A 154 -5.74 18.13 -4.39
N VAL A 155 -5.98 18.96 -5.40
CA VAL A 155 -7.01 19.99 -5.39
C VAL A 155 -8.10 19.58 -6.37
N SER A 156 -9.35 19.55 -5.91
CA SER A 156 -10.52 19.45 -6.78
C SER A 156 -11.35 20.72 -6.63
N ARG A 157 -11.73 21.31 -7.75
CA ARG A 157 -12.69 22.43 -7.83
C ARG A 157 -14.04 21.99 -8.42
N VAL A 158 -14.12 20.73 -8.85
CA VAL A 158 -15.32 20.13 -9.40
C VAL A 158 -16.24 19.70 -8.25
N ASN A 159 -17.48 20.21 -8.24
CA ASN A 159 -18.51 19.89 -7.24
C ASN A 159 -18.03 20.11 -5.79
N ASP A 160 -17.72 21.37 -5.49
CA ASP A 160 -17.16 21.89 -4.23
C ASP A 160 -15.63 21.80 -4.12
N ALA A 161 -15.05 22.87 -3.59
CA ALA A 161 -13.60 22.99 -3.44
C ALA A 161 -13.11 22.04 -2.33
N GLU A 162 -12.34 21.03 -2.73
CA GLU A 162 -11.75 20.01 -1.87
C GLU A 162 -10.23 20.02 -1.99
N LEU A 163 -9.56 19.96 -0.85
CA LEU A 163 -8.12 19.71 -0.74
C LEU A 163 -7.93 18.33 -0.11
N ARG A 164 -7.02 17.54 -0.66
CA ARG A 164 -6.61 16.24 -0.09
C ARG A 164 -5.09 16.16 -0.02
N LEU A 165 -4.58 15.76 1.13
CA LEU A 165 -3.19 15.43 1.36
C LEU A 165 -3.11 13.96 1.77
N ARG A 166 -2.20 13.19 1.19
CA ARG A 166 -2.00 11.76 1.48
C ARG A 166 -0.53 11.44 1.62
N TYR A 167 -0.17 10.61 2.58
CA TYR A 167 1.21 10.17 2.81
C TYR A 167 1.26 8.84 3.57
N ALA A 168 2.41 8.18 3.51
CA ALA A 168 2.73 7.07 4.38
C ALA A 168 3.46 7.59 5.63
N ASP A 169 3.04 7.11 6.79
CA ASP A 169 3.64 7.38 8.08
C ASP A 169 4.26 6.07 8.59
N PHE A 170 5.59 6.05 8.65
CA PHE A 170 6.36 4.89 9.12
C PHE A 170 6.78 5.02 10.59
N ASP A 171 6.53 6.18 11.21
CA ASP A 171 6.99 6.49 12.57
C ASP A 171 5.92 6.13 13.60
N SER A 172 4.65 6.34 13.26
CA SER A 172 3.52 6.04 14.15
C SER A 172 3.33 4.54 14.39
N THR A 173 2.98 4.17 15.62
CA THR A 173 2.78 2.78 16.02
C THR A 173 1.35 2.27 15.86
N ASP A 174 0.39 3.17 15.70
CA ASP A 174 -0.98 2.86 15.34
C ASP A 174 -1.70 4.05 14.67
N ALA A 175 -2.90 3.80 14.16
CA ALA A 175 -3.72 4.82 13.51
C ALA A 175 -4.08 6.01 14.41
N LYS A 176 -4.13 5.86 15.75
CA LYS A 176 -4.42 6.98 16.66
C LYS A 176 -3.20 7.89 16.80
N GLU A 177 -2.01 7.32 16.90
CA GLU A 177 -0.76 8.07 16.92
C GLU A 177 -0.56 8.83 15.61
N ALA A 178 -0.83 8.20 14.46
CA ALA A 178 -0.77 8.86 13.16
C ALA A 178 -1.76 10.03 13.03
N ILE A 179 -2.98 9.86 13.56
CA ILE A 179 -3.95 10.97 13.62
C ILE A 179 -3.46 12.09 14.56
N ALA A 180 -2.85 11.77 15.70
CA ALA A 180 -2.30 12.76 16.62
C ALA A 180 -1.15 13.56 15.97
N ALA A 181 -0.21 12.89 15.29
CA ALA A 181 0.86 13.53 14.54
C ALA A 181 0.31 14.42 13.39
N ALA A 182 -0.74 13.97 12.71
CA ALA A 182 -1.43 14.77 11.71
C ALA A 182 -2.12 16.01 12.32
N ILE A 183 -2.73 15.90 13.50
CA ILE A 183 -3.33 17.04 14.23
C ILE A 183 -2.25 18.07 14.56
N GLU A 184 -1.12 17.63 15.11
CA GLU A 184 -0.01 18.51 15.49
C GLU A 184 0.58 19.22 14.27
N SER A 185 0.94 18.47 13.21
CA SER A 185 1.54 19.02 11.99
C SER A 185 0.63 20.01 11.26
N GLN A 186 -0.70 19.82 11.33
CA GLN A 186 -1.67 20.71 10.72
C GLN A 186 -2.15 21.84 11.64
N GLY A 187 -1.77 21.82 12.92
CA GLY A 187 -2.19 22.77 13.92
C GLY A 187 -3.70 22.75 14.17
N PHE A 188 -4.34 21.57 14.22
CA PHE A 188 -5.76 21.44 14.56
C PHE A 188 -5.97 21.39 16.09
N GLU A 189 -5.66 22.49 16.77
CA GLU A 189 -5.60 22.58 18.25
C GLU A 189 -6.90 22.22 18.99
N ASP A 190 -8.07 22.35 18.33
CA ASP A 190 -9.38 22.01 18.91
C ASP A 190 -9.76 20.53 18.72
N ALA A 191 -8.93 19.73 18.06
CA ALA A 191 -9.19 18.31 17.84
C ALA A 191 -8.94 17.49 19.11
N ASP A 192 -9.91 16.69 19.53
CA ASP A 192 -9.73 15.73 20.62
C ASP A 192 -9.57 14.31 20.07
N ILE A 193 -8.44 13.67 20.37
CA ILE A 193 -8.18 12.27 19.98
C ILE A 193 -9.21 11.28 20.55
N ALA A 194 -9.96 11.68 21.59
CA ALA A 194 -11.08 10.91 22.12
C ALA A 194 -12.25 10.79 21.12
N ASP A 195 -12.36 11.72 20.17
CA ASP A 195 -13.42 11.76 19.16
C ASP A 195 -13.11 10.93 17.91
N ILE A 196 -12.00 10.18 17.91
CA ILE A 196 -11.67 9.26 16.81
C ILE A 196 -12.77 8.21 16.66
N ALA A 197 -13.42 8.21 15.50
CA ALA A 197 -14.39 7.22 15.09
C ALA A 197 -13.71 6.14 14.23
N GLU A 198 -14.38 4.99 14.13
CA GLU A 198 -13.97 3.89 13.24
C GLU A 198 -15.06 3.67 12.19
N ASP A 199 -14.66 3.57 10.93
CA ASP A 199 -15.60 3.29 9.84
C ASP A 199 -15.85 1.77 9.68
N THR A 200 -16.72 1.40 8.74
CA THR A 200 -17.08 -0.01 8.50
C THR A 200 -15.92 -0.86 7.96
N MET A 201 -14.84 -0.23 7.50
CA MET A 201 -13.63 -0.89 6.99
C MET A 201 -12.53 -0.95 8.06
N GLY A 202 -12.78 -0.44 9.27
CA GLY A 202 -11.81 -0.39 10.36
C GLY A 202 -10.88 0.82 10.31
N ASN A 203 -11.08 1.76 9.38
CA ASN A 203 -10.26 2.96 9.30
C ASN A 203 -10.63 3.90 10.43
N LYS A 204 -9.62 4.49 11.06
CA LYS A 204 -9.83 5.50 12.08
C LYS A 204 -9.93 6.87 11.43
N ASN A 205 -10.87 7.67 11.90
CA ASN A 205 -11.04 9.03 11.40
C ASN A 205 -11.41 10.01 12.51
N LEU A 206 -10.98 11.24 12.33
CA LEU A 206 -11.36 12.37 13.17
C LEU A 206 -11.79 13.50 12.25
N SER A 207 -12.94 14.11 12.55
CA SER A 207 -13.43 15.26 11.80
C SER A 207 -13.62 16.45 12.71
N GLY A 208 -13.43 17.64 12.16
CA GLY A 208 -13.63 18.88 12.88
C GLY A 208 -13.85 20.04 11.92
N THR A 209 -13.85 21.26 12.46
CA THR A 209 -14.03 22.46 11.66
C THR A 209 -13.07 23.54 12.07
N PHE A 210 -12.69 24.41 11.14
CA PHE A 210 -11.94 25.62 11.44
C PHE A 210 -12.46 26.79 10.61
N GLU A 211 -12.25 28.01 11.10
CA GLU A 211 -12.57 29.22 10.38
C GLU A 211 -11.33 29.83 9.74
N LYS A 212 -11.49 30.36 8.53
CA LYS A 212 -10.48 31.16 7.86
C LYS A 212 -11.12 32.28 7.07
N GLY A 213 -10.85 33.52 7.50
CA GLY A 213 -11.54 34.68 6.97
C GLY A 213 -13.03 34.66 7.32
N LYS A 214 -13.90 34.68 6.31
CA LYS A 214 -15.37 34.63 6.47
C LYS A 214 -15.97 33.27 6.12
N LYS A 215 -15.13 32.26 5.87
CA LYS A 215 -15.56 30.93 5.48
C LYS A 215 -15.24 29.94 6.59
N LYS A 216 -16.17 29.03 6.81
CA LYS A 216 -15.98 27.86 7.65
C LYS A 216 -15.56 26.69 6.76
N TYR A 217 -14.60 25.92 7.25
CA TYR A 217 -14.09 24.73 6.59
C TYR A 217 -14.31 23.53 7.51
N GLU A 218 -14.55 22.38 6.90
CA GLU A 218 -14.56 21.08 7.57
C GLU A 218 -13.28 20.37 7.18
N TYR A 219 -12.73 19.60 8.11
CA TYR A 219 -11.62 18.71 7.84
C TYR A 219 -11.92 17.32 8.36
N THR A 220 -11.32 16.34 7.70
CA THR A 220 -11.30 14.94 8.14
C THR A 220 -9.88 14.42 8.01
N ILE A 221 -9.35 13.88 9.09
CA ILE A 221 -8.11 13.10 9.11
C ILE A 221 -8.53 11.63 9.18
N SER A 222 -7.97 10.80 8.32
CA SER A 222 -8.19 9.36 8.30
C SER A 222 -6.85 8.63 8.31
N ALA A 223 -6.76 7.55 9.08
CA ALA A 223 -5.61 6.66 9.09
C ALA A 223 -6.06 5.19 9.03
N CYS A 224 -5.31 4.39 8.28
CA CYS A 224 -5.44 2.95 8.22
C CYS A 224 -4.06 2.30 8.08
N ASP A 225 -3.96 0.99 8.31
CA ASP A 225 -2.69 0.27 8.11
C ASP A 225 -2.23 0.42 6.66
N LEU A 226 -0.94 0.70 6.47
CA LEU A 226 -0.35 0.93 5.16
C LEU A 226 -0.59 -0.26 4.21
N SER A 227 -0.60 -1.47 4.75
CA SER A 227 -0.88 -2.73 4.02
C SER A 227 -2.25 -2.79 3.36
N GLN A 228 -3.22 -1.97 3.80
CA GLN A 228 -4.53 -1.86 3.15
C GLN A 228 -4.48 -1.07 1.84
N VAL A 229 -3.41 -0.30 1.62
CA VAL A 229 -3.21 0.56 0.44
C VAL A 229 -2.04 0.07 -0.40
N TYR A 230 -0.92 -0.26 0.24
CA TYR A 230 0.31 -0.75 -0.36
C TYR A 230 0.80 -2.00 0.37
N GLU A 231 0.80 -3.14 -0.33
CA GLU A 231 1.35 -4.39 0.19
C GLU A 231 2.86 -4.42 -0.04
N ILE A 232 3.62 -3.89 0.92
CA ILE A 232 5.09 -3.80 0.86
C ILE A 232 5.70 -4.92 1.70
N GLU A 233 6.31 -5.90 1.03
CA GLU A 233 7.03 -6.98 1.72
C GLU A 233 8.17 -6.42 2.58
N GLY A 234 8.18 -6.75 3.87
CA GLY A 234 9.22 -6.32 4.81
C GLY A 234 9.03 -4.92 5.39
N ALA A 235 7.95 -4.20 5.05
CA ALA A 235 7.61 -2.95 5.73
C ALA A 235 7.11 -3.22 7.18
N PRO A 236 7.23 -2.24 8.09
CA PRO A 236 6.69 -2.35 9.43
C PRO A 236 5.17 -2.62 9.40
N GLU A 237 4.70 -3.61 10.17
CA GLU A 237 3.28 -4.00 10.21
C GLU A 237 2.37 -2.86 10.73
N ASN A 238 2.94 -1.97 11.52
CA ASN A 238 2.30 -0.82 12.15
C ASN A 238 2.36 0.45 11.30
N ALA A 239 3.04 0.45 10.15
CA ALA A 239 3.08 1.63 9.29
C ALA A 239 1.66 2.03 8.87
N GLN A 240 1.40 3.33 8.81
CA GLN A 240 0.07 3.88 8.58
C GLN A 240 0.01 4.62 7.24
N PHE A 241 -1.16 4.60 6.59
CA PHE A 241 -1.49 5.47 5.50
C PHE A 241 -2.43 6.57 5.99
N VAL A 242 -2.01 7.82 5.87
CA VAL A 242 -2.74 8.97 6.39
C VAL A 242 -3.31 9.79 5.24
N GLY A 243 -4.58 10.18 5.40
CA GLY A 243 -5.28 11.09 4.51
C GLY A 243 -5.85 12.27 5.29
N ILE A 244 -5.63 13.49 4.79
CA ILE A 244 -6.20 14.72 5.34
C ILE A 244 -7.04 15.35 4.24
N ARG A 245 -8.31 15.59 4.53
CA ARG A 245 -9.26 16.25 3.63
C ARG A 245 -9.72 17.55 4.23
N VAL A 246 -9.84 18.60 3.41
CA VAL A 246 -10.44 19.87 3.78
C VAL A 246 -11.42 20.30 2.69
N ASN A 247 -12.64 20.65 3.09
CA ASN A 247 -13.69 21.18 2.22
C ASN A 247 -14.35 22.41 2.86
N VAL A 248 -15.06 23.19 2.05
CA VAL A 248 -15.90 24.26 2.58
C VAL A 248 -17.07 23.63 3.35
N ALA A 249 -17.38 24.15 4.54
CA ALA A 249 -18.53 23.73 5.31
C ALA A 249 -19.82 24.22 4.63
N ASN A 250 -20.80 23.34 4.46
CA ASN A 250 -22.11 23.69 3.90
C ASN A 250 -23.04 24.35 4.93
#